data_AF-A0A9P3ZR68-F1
#
_entry.id   AF-A0A9P3ZR68-F1
#
_cell.length_a   1.000
_cell.length_b   1.000
_cell.length_c   1.000
_cell.angle_alpha   90.00
_cell.angle_beta   90.00
_cell.angle_gamma   90.00
#
_symmetry.space_group_name_H-M   'P 1'
#
loop_
_entity.id
_entity.type
_entity.pdbx_description
1 polymer ?
#
loop_
_entity_poly.entity_id
_entity_poly.type
_entity_poly.pdbx_seq_one_letter_code
_entity_poly.pdbx_strand_id
1 'polypeptide(L)'
;MLYRIIPWLSVFCCMAVCCSALAKEAPGEPAISLSLDRWEISTDPERIDLELSFLEETGWKAAYFDESNASLKLVDSRGDASSKGECRYISRNDFAFNEKTGEISLSWEDWLPAEDTEWVELKGEIPFFMYRTAVLSEKVKVKLVNGFSVPLTLKGAGSNGEDVKVQLSVSRLGAWCGQEESSQVMFSLVSPVRLGLLDMETHTEDGTPLPVAEYGGSGIDPGGKHDWCRYLELGDRKEEGLDISVRYATGMKKIVVPVNIRFGLFGMGEKQEGSTKKN
;
A
#
# COMPACT_ATOMS: atom_id res chain seq x y z
N MET A 1 37.46 -8.28 42.44
CA MET A 1 37.65 -9.60 41.80
C MET A 1 37.20 -9.49 40.35
N LEU A 2 38.11 -9.72 39.41
CA LEU A 2 37.82 -9.84 37.98
C LEU A 2 37.09 -11.18 37.72
N TYR A 3 36.02 -11.15 36.92
CA TYR A 3 35.62 -12.22 36.00
C TYR A 3 34.91 -11.55 34.81
N ARG A 4 35.67 -11.27 33.74
CA ARG A 4 35.72 -12.00 32.46
C ARG A 4 34.43 -11.90 31.63
N ILE A 5 34.45 -10.91 30.74
CA ILE A 5 33.64 -10.80 29.53
C ILE A 5 33.96 -11.97 28.60
N ILE A 6 32.95 -12.69 28.13
CA ILE A 6 32.99 -13.53 26.93
C ILE A 6 31.92 -12.98 25.98
N PRO A 7 32.25 -12.59 24.74
CA PRO A 7 31.27 -12.21 23.74
C PRO A 7 30.78 -13.48 23.04
N TRP A 8 29.48 -13.79 23.13
CA TRP A 8 28.87 -14.75 22.21
C TRP A 8 28.17 -13.97 21.10
N LEU A 9 28.82 -13.98 19.95
CA LEU A 9 28.19 -13.77 18.65
C LEU A 9 27.11 -14.83 18.47
N SER A 10 25.84 -14.41 18.47
CA SER A 10 24.76 -15.20 17.89
C SER A 10 24.26 -14.47 16.64
N VAL A 11 24.95 -14.76 15.53
CA VAL A 11 24.40 -14.59 14.19
C VAL A 11 23.27 -15.62 14.06
N PHE A 12 22.03 -15.17 14.01
CA PHE A 12 20.91 -16.01 13.60
C PHE A 12 20.48 -15.58 12.20
N CYS A 13 20.95 -16.30 11.19
CA CYS A 13 20.32 -16.36 9.88
C CYS A 13 19.04 -17.19 10.02
N CYS A 14 17.87 -16.54 9.98
CA CYS A 14 16.60 -17.23 9.80
C CYS A 14 16.47 -17.64 8.32
N MET A 15 16.86 -18.86 7.99
CA MET A 15 16.52 -19.48 6.71
C MET A 15 15.05 -19.87 6.74
N ALA A 16 14.21 -19.14 6.00
CA ALA A 16 12.86 -19.59 5.68
C ALA A 16 12.95 -20.85 4.81
N VAL A 17 12.38 -21.96 5.29
CA VAL A 17 12.34 -23.23 4.55
C VAL A 17 11.18 -23.15 3.54
N CYS A 18 11.51 -22.95 2.26
CA CYS A 18 10.55 -23.07 1.17
C CYS A 18 10.33 -24.56 0.83
N CYS A 19 9.16 -25.10 1.15
CA CYS A 19 8.74 -26.43 0.69
C CYS A 19 8.03 -26.33 -0.66
N SER A 20 8.61 -26.93 -1.71
CA SER A 20 7.97 -27.09 -3.02
C SER A 20 7.10 -28.35 -3.07
N ALA A 21 5.82 -28.22 -3.46
CA ALA A 21 4.94 -29.34 -3.79
C ALA A 21 4.72 -29.43 -5.32
N LEU A 22 4.74 -30.67 -5.84
CA LEU A 22 4.77 -31.01 -7.26
C LEU A 22 3.41 -30.80 -7.96
N ALA A 23 3.48 -30.24 -9.18
CA ALA A 23 2.40 -29.62 -9.94
C ALA A 23 1.48 -30.56 -10.77
N LYS A 24 0.23 -30.12 -10.94
CA LYS A 24 -0.54 -30.28 -12.19
C LYS A 24 -0.61 -28.90 -12.85
N GLU A 25 -0.33 -28.85 -14.16
CA GLU A 25 -0.21 -27.71 -15.09
C GLU A 25 -0.47 -26.28 -14.53
N ALA A 26 0.60 -25.48 -14.54
CA ALA A 26 0.82 -24.20 -13.86
C ALA A 26 0.11 -22.97 -14.48
N PRO A 27 0.17 -21.83 -13.78
CA PRO A 27 0.52 -20.57 -14.43
C PRO A 27 1.83 -20.00 -13.84
N GLY A 28 2.52 -19.19 -14.65
CA GLY A 28 3.92 -18.77 -14.49
C GLY A 28 4.32 -18.28 -13.10
N GLU A 29 5.63 -18.36 -12.86
CA GLU A 29 6.43 -17.86 -11.74
C GLU A 29 5.69 -16.93 -10.76
N PRO A 30 5.79 -17.15 -9.44
CA PRO A 30 5.20 -16.22 -8.47
C PRO A 30 5.69 -14.81 -8.79
N ALA A 31 4.76 -13.94 -9.18
CA ALA A 31 5.11 -12.57 -9.52
C ALA A 31 5.31 -11.70 -8.27
N ILE A 32 4.90 -12.22 -7.10
CA ILE A 32 4.97 -11.54 -5.81
C ILE A 32 5.40 -12.53 -4.74
N SER A 33 6.41 -12.17 -3.94
CA SER A 33 6.68 -12.77 -2.64
C SER A 33 6.24 -11.85 -1.50
N LEU A 34 5.84 -12.46 -0.38
CA LEU A 34 5.37 -11.76 0.82
C LEU A 34 6.21 -12.17 2.03
N SER A 35 6.58 -11.20 2.85
CA SER A 35 7.27 -11.40 4.12
C SER A 35 6.67 -10.51 5.20
N LEU A 36 6.70 -10.97 6.45
CA LEU A 36 6.36 -10.12 7.60
C LEU A 36 7.51 -9.16 7.87
N ASP A 37 7.22 -7.87 7.92
CA ASP A 37 8.17 -6.80 8.23
C ASP A 37 8.07 -6.39 9.70
N ARG A 38 6.85 -6.08 10.15
CA ARG A 38 6.57 -5.68 11.53
C ARG A 38 5.26 -6.27 12.03
N TRP A 39 5.15 -6.42 13.33
CA TRP A 39 3.90 -6.67 14.03
C TRP A 39 3.85 -5.94 15.37
N GLU A 40 2.65 -5.59 15.82
CA GLU A 40 2.39 -4.89 17.08
C GLU A 40 1.10 -5.44 17.72
N ILE A 41 1.07 -5.50 19.06
CA ILE A 41 -0.11 -5.90 19.83
C ILE A 41 -0.46 -4.77 20.80
N SER A 42 -1.70 -4.31 20.73
CA SER A 42 -2.32 -3.41 21.69
C SER A 42 -3.34 -4.19 22.53
N THR A 43 -3.39 -3.93 23.84
CA THR A 43 -4.35 -4.55 24.76
C THR A 43 -5.49 -3.61 25.18
N ASP A 44 -5.41 -2.32 24.82
CA ASP A 44 -6.47 -1.34 25.08
C ASP A 44 -6.47 -0.24 23.99
N PRO A 45 -7.29 -0.38 22.92
CA PRO A 45 -8.16 -1.52 22.63
C PRO A 45 -7.36 -2.77 22.23
N GLU A 46 -7.97 -3.95 22.38
CA GLU A 46 -7.41 -5.22 21.92
C GLU A 46 -7.26 -5.22 20.40
N ARG A 47 -6.00 -5.22 19.93
CA ARG A 47 -5.70 -5.16 18.50
C ARG A 47 -4.36 -5.80 18.19
N ILE A 48 -4.27 -6.45 17.04
CA ILE A 48 -3.00 -6.87 16.43
C ILE A 48 -2.86 -6.20 15.09
N ASP A 49 -1.76 -5.49 14.89
CA ASP A 49 -1.39 -4.87 13.62
C ASP A 49 -0.19 -5.61 13.02
N LEU A 50 -0.26 -5.97 11.75
CA LEU A 50 0.84 -6.56 10.97
C LEU A 50 1.18 -5.67 9.78
N GLU A 51 2.44 -5.67 9.40
CA GLU A 51 2.95 -5.04 8.20
C GLU A 51 3.65 -6.09 7.36
N LEU A 52 3.08 -6.41 6.20
CA LEU A 52 3.71 -7.29 5.22
C LEU A 52 4.48 -6.46 4.21
N SER A 53 5.71 -6.85 3.91
CA SER A 53 6.41 -6.39 2.72
C SER A 53 6.13 -7.33 1.56
N PHE A 54 6.03 -6.77 0.36
CA PHE A 54 5.96 -7.55 -0.87
C PHE A 54 7.06 -7.17 -1.86
N LEU A 55 7.55 -8.17 -2.58
CA LEU A 55 8.57 -8.04 -3.62
C LEU A 55 8.02 -8.55 -4.95
N GLU A 56 8.17 -7.76 -6.01
CA GLU A 56 7.85 -8.16 -7.38
C GLU A 56 9.02 -8.94 -8.02
N GLU A 57 8.83 -10.22 -8.34
CA GLU A 57 9.93 -11.11 -8.77
C GLU A 57 10.07 -11.27 -10.29
N THR A 58 9.14 -10.70 -11.07
CA THR A 58 9.09 -10.88 -12.52
C THR A 58 8.84 -9.55 -13.24
N GLY A 59 8.78 -9.56 -14.58
CA GLY A 59 8.39 -8.37 -15.36
C GLY A 59 6.93 -7.90 -15.16
N TRP A 60 6.15 -8.57 -14.30
CA TRP A 60 4.83 -8.11 -13.86
C TRP A 60 4.96 -7.22 -12.63
N LYS A 61 4.24 -6.10 -12.63
CA LYS A 61 4.15 -5.20 -11.47
C LYS A 61 2.76 -5.26 -10.87
N ALA A 62 2.63 -5.18 -9.56
CA ALA A 62 1.35 -4.98 -8.91
C ALA A 62 0.79 -3.62 -9.34
N ALA A 63 -0.51 -3.51 -9.60
CA ALA A 63 -1.25 -2.27 -9.75
C ALA A 63 -1.91 -1.89 -8.41
N TYR A 64 -2.60 -2.84 -7.81
CA TYR A 64 -3.21 -2.78 -6.48
C TYR A 64 -3.56 -4.21 -6.04
N PHE A 65 -3.98 -4.38 -4.78
CA PHE A 65 -4.60 -5.62 -4.31
C PHE A 65 -6.08 -5.40 -3.98
N ASP A 66 -6.86 -6.47 -3.94
CA ASP A 66 -8.30 -6.46 -3.72
C ASP A 66 -8.60 -6.64 -2.23
N GLU A 67 -8.57 -5.55 -1.42
CA GLU A 67 -8.78 -5.64 0.04
C GLU A 67 -10.07 -6.38 0.38
N SER A 68 -11.16 -6.07 -0.33
CA SER A 68 -12.49 -6.61 -0.04
C SER A 68 -12.54 -8.14 -0.17
N ASN A 69 -11.78 -8.69 -1.13
CA ASN A 69 -11.70 -10.13 -1.37
C ASN A 69 -10.46 -10.80 -0.74
N ALA A 70 -9.63 -10.08 0.01
CA ALA A 70 -8.59 -10.69 0.83
C ALA A 70 -9.24 -11.57 1.91
N SER A 71 -8.66 -12.75 2.16
CA SER A 71 -9.22 -13.77 3.05
C SER A 71 -8.21 -14.17 4.12
N LEU A 72 -7.79 -13.21 4.95
CA LEU A 72 -6.74 -13.39 5.94
C LEU A 72 -7.29 -13.66 7.34
N LYS A 73 -6.62 -14.56 8.06
CA LYS A 73 -6.88 -14.86 9.48
C LYS A 73 -5.58 -15.12 10.23
N LEU A 74 -5.61 -14.87 11.53
CA LEU A 74 -4.59 -15.29 12.47
C LEU A 74 -5.02 -16.57 13.17
N VAL A 75 -4.08 -17.45 13.42
CA VAL A 75 -4.26 -18.66 14.22
C VAL A 75 -3.12 -18.73 15.22
N ASP A 76 -3.45 -18.82 16.50
CA ASP A 76 -2.45 -18.99 17.55
C ASP A 76 -1.97 -20.45 17.65
N SER A 77 -0.90 -20.68 18.40
CA SER A 77 -0.33 -22.02 18.56
C SER A 77 -1.23 -23.01 19.31
N ARG A 78 -2.31 -22.53 19.93
CA ARG A 78 -3.33 -23.33 20.62
C ARG A 78 -4.50 -23.69 19.70
N GLY A 79 -4.52 -23.13 18.50
CA GLY A 79 -5.55 -23.33 17.49
C GLY A 79 -6.73 -22.37 17.62
N ASP A 80 -6.65 -21.35 18.47
CA ASP A 80 -7.62 -20.26 18.46
C ASP A 80 -7.41 -19.41 17.20
N ALA A 81 -8.51 -19.08 16.53
CA ALA A 81 -8.47 -18.42 15.24
C ALA A 81 -9.26 -17.11 15.30
N SER A 82 -8.64 -16.06 14.79
CA SER A 82 -9.30 -14.77 14.64
C SER A 82 -10.47 -14.85 13.64
N SER A 83 -11.34 -13.85 13.72
CA SER A 83 -12.22 -13.50 12.60
C SER A 83 -11.41 -13.02 11.39
N LYS A 84 -12.10 -12.72 10.27
CA LYS A 84 -11.47 -12.09 9.11
C LYS A 84 -10.91 -10.73 9.54
N GLY A 85 -9.61 -10.54 9.32
CA GLY A 85 -8.95 -9.26 9.61
C GLY A 85 -9.29 -8.20 8.59
N GLU A 86 -9.05 -6.96 8.97
CA GLU A 86 -9.05 -5.85 8.05
C GLU A 86 -7.71 -5.78 7.32
N CYS A 87 -7.77 -5.88 6.00
CA CYS A 87 -6.63 -5.63 5.13
C CYS A 87 -6.69 -4.16 4.73
N ARG A 88 -5.77 -3.33 5.24
CA ARG A 88 -5.78 -1.88 5.03
C ARG A 88 -4.53 -1.46 4.26
N TYR A 89 -4.74 -0.77 3.13
CA TYR A 89 -3.77 0.13 2.48
C TYR A 89 -2.47 -0.50 1.91
N ILE A 90 -2.03 0.01 0.75
CA ILE A 90 -0.66 -0.16 0.25
C ILE A 90 0.06 1.17 0.38
N SER A 91 1.16 1.21 1.12
CA SER A 91 2.22 2.17 0.81
C SER A 91 3.12 1.50 -0.22
N ARG A 92 3.22 2.06 -1.43
CA ARG A 92 4.36 1.71 -2.28
C ARG A 92 5.49 2.60 -1.84
N ASN A 93 6.61 1.98 -1.51
CA ASN A 93 7.82 2.72 -1.29
C ASN A 93 8.30 3.19 -2.67
N ASP A 94 8.10 4.48 -2.97
CA ASP A 94 8.79 5.14 -4.09
C ASP A 94 10.31 5.19 -3.84
N PHE A 95 10.75 4.89 -2.61
CA PHE A 95 12.14 4.76 -2.22
C PHE A 95 12.60 3.30 -2.20
N ALA A 96 13.68 3.00 -2.94
CA ALA A 96 14.37 1.71 -2.93
C ALA A 96 15.16 1.45 -1.63
N PHE A 97 14.61 1.80 -0.47
CA PHE A 97 15.15 1.37 0.80
C PHE A 97 14.69 -0.08 1.04
N ASN A 98 15.67 -1.00 1.04
CA ASN A 98 15.56 -2.38 1.52
C ASN A 98 14.97 -3.42 0.54
N GLU A 99 15.12 -3.23 -0.77
CA GLU A 99 14.78 -4.23 -1.81
C GLU A 99 13.29 -4.67 -1.86
N LYS A 100 12.40 -4.13 -1.03
CA LYS A 100 10.94 -4.37 -1.08
C LYS A 100 10.25 -3.44 -2.07
N THR A 101 9.17 -3.91 -2.71
CA THR A 101 8.37 -3.13 -3.68
C THR A 101 7.22 -2.37 -3.03
N GLY A 102 6.72 -2.82 -1.88
CA GLY A 102 5.73 -2.10 -1.10
C GLY A 102 5.31 -2.83 0.16
N GLU A 103 4.37 -2.24 0.88
CA GLU A 103 3.88 -2.70 2.18
C GLU A 103 2.36 -2.87 2.17
N ILE A 104 1.86 -3.80 3.00
CA ILE A 104 0.45 -4.03 3.24
C ILE A 104 0.23 -4.02 4.75
N SER A 105 -0.61 -3.12 5.24
CA SER A 105 -0.99 -3.09 6.65
C SER A 105 -2.21 -3.98 6.87
N LEU A 106 -2.20 -4.73 7.96
CA LEU A 106 -3.26 -5.63 8.35
C LEU A 106 -3.61 -5.36 9.81
N SER A 107 -4.88 -5.42 10.16
CA SER A 107 -5.34 -5.15 11.52
C SER A 107 -6.44 -6.11 11.92
N TRP A 108 -6.35 -6.65 13.13
CA TRP A 108 -7.38 -7.45 13.78
C TRP A 108 -7.78 -6.77 15.07
N GLU A 109 -9.00 -6.25 15.12
CA GLU A 109 -9.62 -5.69 16.32
C GLU A 109 -10.33 -6.82 17.09
N ASP A 110 -10.43 -6.68 18.42
CA ASP A 110 -11.14 -7.59 19.33
C ASP A 110 -10.62 -9.05 19.31
N TRP A 111 -9.34 -9.27 18.98
CA TRP A 111 -8.70 -10.58 19.06
C TRP A 111 -7.25 -10.46 19.55
N LEU A 112 -6.90 -11.31 20.52
CA LEU A 112 -5.53 -11.47 21.03
C LEU A 112 -5.16 -12.96 21.10
N PRO A 113 -3.87 -13.31 20.96
CA PRO A 113 -3.44 -14.68 21.13
C PRO A 113 -3.58 -15.09 22.60
N ALA A 114 -3.84 -16.38 22.87
CA ALA A 114 -3.94 -16.87 24.24
C ALA A 114 -2.64 -16.67 25.05
N GLU A 115 -2.74 -16.60 26.40
CA GLU A 115 -1.66 -16.20 27.33
C GLU A 115 -0.34 -17.00 27.19
N ASP A 116 -0.39 -18.26 26.76
CA ASP A 116 0.81 -19.08 26.51
C ASP A 116 0.98 -19.46 25.03
N THR A 117 0.59 -18.55 24.14
CA THR A 117 0.83 -18.71 22.70
C THR A 117 2.32 -18.60 22.41
N GLU A 118 2.87 -19.63 21.76
CA GLU A 118 4.28 -19.63 21.34
C GLU A 118 4.48 -18.91 20.00
N TRP A 119 3.49 -19.03 19.11
CA TRP A 119 3.52 -18.45 17.77
C TRP A 119 2.12 -18.10 17.28
N VAL A 120 2.06 -17.13 16.38
CA VAL A 120 0.88 -16.78 15.60
C VAL A 120 1.18 -17.06 14.13
N GLU A 121 0.19 -17.54 13.41
CA GLU A 121 0.27 -17.88 12.01
C GLU A 121 -0.78 -17.10 11.22
N LEU A 122 -0.30 -16.26 10.31
CA LEU A 122 -1.10 -15.57 9.31
C LEU A 122 -1.35 -16.49 8.12
N LYS A 123 -2.61 -16.79 7.85
CA LYS A 123 -3.05 -17.66 6.75
C LYS A 123 -4.12 -17.00 5.91
N GLY A 124 -4.10 -17.29 4.61
CA GLY A 124 -5.16 -16.87 3.72
C GLY A 124 -4.68 -16.59 2.31
N GLU A 125 -5.41 -15.72 1.62
CA GLU A 125 -5.10 -15.32 0.26
C GLU A 125 -5.26 -13.81 0.08
N ILE A 126 -4.36 -13.19 -0.69
CA ILE A 126 -4.44 -11.80 -1.10
C ILE A 126 -4.52 -11.76 -2.63
N PRO A 127 -5.64 -11.30 -3.22
CA PRO A 127 -5.72 -11.14 -4.66
C PRO A 127 -5.03 -9.85 -5.12
N PHE A 128 -4.11 -9.96 -6.07
CA PHE A 128 -3.44 -8.82 -6.70
C PHE A 128 -3.88 -8.64 -8.15
N PHE A 129 -3.95 -7.39 -8.60
CA PHE A 129 -4.08 -7.07 -10.01
C PHE A 129 -2.70 -6.66 -10.54
N MET A 130 -2.16 -7.46 -11.45
CA MET A 130 -0.82 -7.30 -12.01
C MET A 130 -0.87 -6.71 -13.41
N TYR A 131 0.12 -5.91 -13.80
CA TYR A 131 0.26 -5.35 -15.14
C TYR A 131 1.69 -5.48 -15.69
N ARG A 132 1.81 -5.40 -17.01
CA ARG A 132 3.10 -5.23 -17.72
C ARG A 132 3.17 -3.94 -18.53
N THR A 133 2.00 -3.37 -18.85
CA THR A 133 1.88 -2.21 -19.73
C THR A 133 1.28 -1.06 -18.96
N ALA A 134 2.04 0.03 -18.86
CA ALA A 134 1.54 1.33 -18.43
C ALA A 134 1.42 2.24 -19.66
N VAL A 135 0.36 3.04 -19.72
CA VAL A 135 0.11 4.00 -20.79
C VAL A 135 -0.21 5.36 -20.20
N LEU A 136 -0.05 6.40 -21.02
CA LEU A 136 -0.50 7.76 -20.69
C LEU A 136 -1.89 8.00 -21.26
N SER A 137 -2.71 8.71 -20.50
CA SER A 137 -4.00 9.21 -20.98
C SER A 137 -3.80 10.27 -22.07
N GLU A 138 -4.89 10.61 -22.74
CA GLU A 138 -4.92 11.87 -23.49
C GLU A 138 -4.54 13.04 -22.56
N LYS A 139 -3.87 14.03 -23.13
CA LYS A 139 -3.47 15.24 -22.44
C LYS A 139 -4.68 16.15 -22.29
N VAL A 140 -4.97 16.57 -21.05
CA VAL A 140 -6.09 17.46 -20.71
C VAL A 140 -5.58 18.78 -20.16
N LYS A 141 -6.26 19.86 -20.55
CA LYS A 141 -6.00 21.21 -20.02
C LYS A 141 -6.75 21.42 -18.72
N VAL A 142 -6.02 21.76 -17.67
CA VAL A 142 -6.54 21.88 -16.31
C VAL A 142 -6.26 23.28 -15.79
N LYS A 143 -7.29 23.97 -15.27
CA LYS A 143 -7.12 25.25 -14.59
C LYS A 143 -6.78 25.02 -13.13
N LEU A 144 -5.81 25.76 -12.59
CA LEU A 144 -5.37 25.63 -11.20
C LEU A 144 -6.28 26.38 -10.22
N VAL A 145 -7.58 26.13 -10.34
CA VAL A 145 -8.64 26.72 -9.52
C VAL A 145 -9.24 25.65 -8.63
N ASN A 146 -9.41 25.95 -7.35
CA ASN A 146 -9.98 25.02 -6.39
C ASN A 146 -11.39 24.58 -6.82
N GLY A 147 -11.63 23.26 -6.86
CA GLY A 147 -12.90 22.66 -7.30
C GLY A 147 -13.05 22.54 -8.83
N PHE A 148 -12.07 22.98 -9.62
CA PHE A 148 -12.09 22.73 -11.06
C PHE A 148 -11.98 21.23 -11.34
N SER A 149 -12.74 20.72 -12.31
CA SER A 149 -12.67 19.33 -12.74
C SER A 149 -12.78 19.21 -14.26
N VAL A 150 -12.12 18.18 -14.80
CA VAL A 150 -12.18 17.83 -16.22
C VAL A 150 -12.47 16.33 -16.37
N PRO A 151 -13.39 15.93 -17.27
CA PRO A 151 -13.61 14.52 -17.55
C PRO A 151 -12.41 13.93 -18.29
N LEU A 152 -12.09 12.68 -17.96
CA LEU A 152 -11.04 11.91 -18.62
C LEU A 152 -11.52 10.48 -18.86
N THR A 153 -11.22 9.90 -20.02
CA THR A 153 -11.49 8.49 -20.31
C THR A 153 -10.19 7.70 -20.34
N LEU A 154 -10.04 6.75 -19.43
CA LEU A 154 -8.90 5.85 -19.35
C LEU A 154 -9.21 4.57 -20.11
N LYS A 155 -8.54 4.37 -21.25
CA LYS A 155 -8.86 3.30 -22.20
C LYS A 155 -8.32 1.97 -21.72
N GLY A 156 -9.18 0.96 -21.63
CA GLY A 156 -8.81 -0.38 -21.15
C GLY A 156 -8.26 -0.42 -19.73
N ALA A 157 -8.60 0.57 -18.90
CA ALA A 157 -8.14 0.69 -17.51
C ALA A 157 -8.94 -0.19 -16.54
N GLY A 158 -10.14 -0.62 -16.94
CA GLY A 158 -10.96 -1.53 -16.15
C GLY A 158 -10.34 -2.91 -16.03
N SER A 159 -10.70 -3.62 -14.97
CA SER A 159 -10.15 -4.95 -14.67
C SER A 159 -10.48 -6.00 -15.74
N ASN A 160 -11.53 -5.78 -16.54
CA ASN A 160 -11.88 -6.63 -17.69
C ASN A 160 -11.48 -5.99 -19.03
N GLY A 161 -10.68 -4.92 -19.01
CA GLY A 161 -10.22 -4.22 -20.21
C GLY A 161 -11.22 -3.22 -20.79
N GLU A 162 -12.26 -2.85 -20.04
CA GLU A 162 -13.19 -1.79 -20.41
C GLU A 162 -12.62 -0.38 -20.20
N ASP A 163 -13.16 0.59 -20.94
CA ASP A 163 -12.84 2.00 -20.77
C ASP A 163 -13.54 2.56 -19.53
N VAL A 164 -12.80 3.32 -18.72
CA VAL A 164 -13.32 3.90 -17.47
C VAL A 164 -13.32 5.42 -17.53
N LYS A 165 -14.48 6.02 -17.23
CA LYS A 165 -14.63 7.47 -17.14
C LYS A 165 -14.33 7.93 -15.72
N VAL A 166 -13.44 8.90 -15.60
CA VAL A 166 -13.01 9.49 -14.33
C VAL A 166 -13.09 11.01 -14.40
N GLN A 167 -13.07 11.67 -13.25
CA GLN A 167 -13.03 13.14 -13.13
C GLN A 167 -11.72 13.54 -12.46
N LEU A 168 -10.84 14.22 -13.20
CA LEU A 168 -9.62 14.80 -12.65
C LEU A 168 -9.98 16.13 -12.01
N SER A 169 -9.88 16.20 -10.69
CA SER A 169 -10.27 17.37 -9.90
C SER A 169 -9.04 18.07 -9.32
N VAL A 170 -9.14 19.38 -9.19
CA VAL A 170 -8.10 20.22 -8.61
C VAL A 170 -8.58 20.70 -7.25
N SER A 171 -7.75 20.49 -6.24
CA SER A 171 -7.93 21.09 -4.93
C SER A 171 -6.68 21.86 -4.57
N ARG A 172 -6.80 23.15 -4.25
CA ARG A 172 -5.67 23.86 -3.63
C ARG A 172 -5.63 23.47 -2.17
N LEU A 173 -4.51 22.92 -1.74
CA LEU A 173 -4.26 22.80 -0.32
C LEU A 173 -3.96 24.20 0.22
N GLY A 174 -4.65 24.58 1.30
CA GLY A 174 -4.13 25.64 2.16
C GLY A 174 -2.84 25.18 2.83
N ALA A 175 -2.07 26.12 3.35
CA ALA A 175 -0.88 25.91 4.17
C ALA A 175 -1.01 24.66 5.07
N TRP A 176 -0.31 23.58 4.74
CA TRP A 176 -0.21 22.42 5.64
C TRP A 176 0.80 22.77 6.75
N CYS A 177 0.43 22.52 8.01
CA CYS A 177 1.30 22.74 9.18
C CYS A 177 1.87 24.16 9.35
N GLY A 178 1.08 25.22 9.09
CA GLY A 178 1.46 26.59 9.49
C GLY A 178 2.60 27.20 8.67
N GLN A 179 2.98 26.59 7.54
CA GLN A 179 3.78 27.27 6.51
C GLN A 179 2.85 28.11 5.65
N GLU A 180 2.77 29.41 5.94
CA GLU A 180 2.22 30.37 4.98
C GLU A 180 2.90 30.15 3.62
N GLU A 181 2.08 29.95 2.58
CA GLU A 181 2.48 29.79 1.17
C GLU A 181 3.03 28.44 0.70
N SER A 182 2.52 27.28 1.18
CA SER A 182 2.70 26.06 0.39
C SER A 182 1.92 26.18 -0.92
N SER A 183 2.59 26.55 -2.01
CA SER A 183 2.10 26.64 -3.40
C SER A 183 1.84 25.25 -4.01
N GLN A 184 1.21 24.38 -3.21
CA GLN A 184 0.95 23.00 -3.55
C GLN A 184 -0.46 22.87 -4.11
N VAL A 185 -0.56 22.14 -5.21
CA VAL A 185 -1.83 21.78 -5.82
C VAL A 185 -2.02 20.29 -5.69
N MET A 186 -3.17 19.88 -5.18
CA MET A 186 -3.59 18.48 -5.17
C MET A 186 -4.45 18.20 -6.40
N PHE A 187 -4.08 17.16 -7.12
CA PHE A 187 -4.93 16.57 -8.15
C PHE A 187 -5.52 15.29 -7.60
N SER A 188 -6.83 15.10 -7.76
CA SER A 188 -7.52 13.89 -7.33
C SER A 188 -8.33 13.27 -8.46
N LEU A 189 -8.41 11.94 -8.44
CA LEU A 189 -9.20 11.12 -9.34
C LEU A 189 -10.07 10.21 -8.51
N VAL A 190 -11.39 10.39 -8.63
CA VAL A 190 -12.37 9.49 -8.03
C VAL A 190 -12.95 8.59 -9.12
N SER A 191 -12.87 7.29 -8.92
CA SER A 191 -13.36 6.27 -9.85
C SER A 191 -14.37 5.34 -9.17
N PRO A 192 -15.46 4.96 -9.86
CA PRO A 192 -16.44 4.00 -9.32
C PRO A 192 -15.90 2.57 -9.20
N VAL A 193 -14.77 2.29 -9.87
CA VAL A 193 -14.09 1.00 -9.84
C VAL A 193 -12.62 1.21 -9.50
N ARG A 194 -11.97 0.17 -8.98
CA ARG A 194 -10.54 0.24 -8.71
C ARG A 194 -9.70 0.23 -9.97
N LEU A 195 -8.70 1.10 -10.02
CA LEU A 195 -7.85 1.32 -11.18
C LEU A 195 -6.38 1.21 -10.81
N GLY A 196 -5.56 0.78 -11.77
CA GLY A 196 -4.11 0.83 -11.65
C GLY A 196 -3.54 2.21 -11.96
N LEU A 197 -3.95 3.24 -11.21
CA LEU A 197 -3.39 4.60 -11.34
C LEU A 197 -1.98 4.64 -10.75
N LEU A 198 -1.00 5.11 -11.54
CA LEU A 198 0.42 5.05 -11.18
C LEU A 198 0.95 6.44 -10.82
N ASP A 199 0.85 7.37 -11.76
CA ASP A 199 1.46 8.69 -11.66
C ASP A 199 0.79 9.68 -12.63
N MET A 200 1.25 10.93 -12.70
CA MET A 200 0.86 11.91 -13.70
C MET A 200 2.08 12.60 -14.32
N GLU A 201 1.92 13.07 -15.55
CA GLU A 201 2.84 13.98 -16.22
C GLU A 201 2.17 15.35 -16.31
N THR A 202 2.87 16.37 -15.83
CA THR A 202 2.38 17.75 -15.84
C THR A 202 3.30 18.61 -16.69
N HIS A 203 2.69 19.47 -17.50
CA HIS A 203 3.40 20.44 -18.32
C HIS A 203 2.72 21.80 -18.17
N THR A 204 3.50 22.87 -18.21
CA THR A 204 3.00 24.23 -18.42
C THR A 204 2.41 24.37 -19.83
N GLU A 205 1.71 25.47 -20.10
CA GLU A 205 1.11 25.73 -21.41
C GLU A 205 2.14 25.85 -22.55
N ASP A 206 3.37 26.27 -22.23
CA ASP A 206 4.49 26.34 -23.18
C ASP A 206 5.20 24.98 -23.38
N GLY A 207 4.74 23.93 -22.71
CA GLY A 207 5.25 22.56 -22.83
C GLY A 207 6.42 22.25 -21.90
N THR A 208 6.77 23.12 -20.96
CA THR A 208 7.80 22.83 -19.95
C THR A 208 7.29 21.77 -18.96
N PRO A 209 8.00 20.64 -18.77
CA PRO A 209 7.59 19.65 -17.78
C PRO A 209 7.75 20.20 -16.36
N LEU A 210 6.77 19.92 -15.49
CA LEU A 210 6.85 20.23 -14.07
C LEU A 210 7.01 18.94 -13.25
N PRO A 211 7.85 18.94 -12.20
CA PRO A 211 8.01 17.78 -11.35
C PRO A 211 6.76 17.59 -10.50
N VAL A 212 6.18 16.39 -10.56
CA VAL A 212 5.16 15.93 -9.61
C VAL A 212 5.84 15.56 -8.30
N ALA A 213 5.26 15.95 -7.17
CA ALA A 213 5.82 15.58 -5.89
C ALA A 213 5.74 14.05 -5.70
N GLU A 214 6.79 13.46 -5.13
CA GLU A 214 6.90 12.02 -4.88
C GLU A 214 6.00 11.53 -3.73
N TYR A 215 5.02 12.33 -3.30
CA TYR A 215 4.05 11.92 -2.28
C TYR A 215 2.62 12.16 -2.76
N GLY A 216 1.72 11.32 -2.25
CA GLY A 216 0.34 11.20 -2.70
C GLY A 216 -0.28 9.93 -2.14
N GLY A 217 -1.60 9.81 -2.25
CA GLY A 217 -2.35 8.69 -1.69
C GLY A 217 -3.10 7.92 -2.75
N SER A 218 -3.38 6.65 -2.47
CA SER A 218 -4.45 5.93 -3.13
C SER A 218 -5.18 5.08 -2.12
N GLY A 219 -6.51 5.12 -2.14
CA GLY A 219 -7.32 4.42 -1.17
C GLY A 219 -8.72 4.16 -1.70
N ILE A 220 -9.51 3.47 -0.89
CA ILE A 220 -10.95 3.33 -1.10
C ILE A 220 -11.63 4.30 -0.13
N ASP A 221 -12.44 5.21 -0.67
CA ASP A 221 -13.21 6.13 0.15
C ASP A 221 -14.34 5.39 0.91
N PRO A 222 -14.96 6.00 1.94
CA PRO A 222 -16.07 5.38 2.67
C PRO A 222 -17.29 5.04 1.79
N GLY A 223 -17.39 5.60 0.59
CA GLY A 223 -18.42 5.30 -0.41
C GLY A 223 -18.08 4.12 -1.33
N GLY A 224 -16.94 3.46 -1.09
CA GLY A 224 -16.46 2.33 -1.89
C GLY A 224 -15.84 2.73 -3.23
N LYS A 225 -15.60 4.03 -3.46
CA LYS A 225 -14.97 4.52 -4.68
C LYS A 225 -13.46 4.54 -4.50
N HIS A 226 -12.75 4.29 -5.59
CA HIS A 226 -11.31 4.41 -5.63
C HIS A 226 -10.95 5.89 -5.70
N ASP A 227 -10.24 6.37 -4.69
CA ASP A 227 -9.66 7.71 -4.63
C ASP A 227 -8.14 7.61 -4.83
N TRP A 228 -7.61 8.57 -5.57
CA TRP A 228 -6.20 8.68 -5.89
C TRP A 228 -5.84 10.14 -5.96
N CYS A 229 -4.76 10.53 -5.28
CA CYS A 229 -4.29 11.91 -5.31
C CYS A 229 -2.78 12.01 -5.50
N ARG A 230 -2.36 13.09 -6.15
CA ARG A 230 -0.97 13.50 -6.29
C ARG A 230 -0.83 14.98 -6.01
N TYR A 231 0.29 15.35 -5.42
CA TYR A 231 0.62 16.74 -5.14
C TYR A 231 1.61 17.25 -6.17
N LEU A 232 1.48 18.53 -6.50
CA LEU A 232 2.40 19.26 -7.35
C LEU A 232 2.91 20.46 -6.60
N GLU A 233 4.23 20.59 -6.48
CA GLU A 233 4.87 21.76 -5.92
C GLU A 233 5.09 22.81 -7.01
N LEU A 234 4.46 23.98 -6.89
CA LEU A 234 4.65 25.07 -7.85
C LEU A 234 5.78 26.02 -7.44
N GLY A 235 6.21 26.03 -6.17
CA GLY A 235 7.13 27.04 -5.66
C GLY A 235 6.58 28.46 -5.90
N ASP A 236 7.41 29.37 -6.41
CA ASP A 236 6.99 30.75 -6.72
C ASP A 236 6.26 30.89 -8.07
N ARG A 237 5.99 29.79 -8.77
CA ARG A 237 5.38 29.82 -10.11
C ARG A 237 3.93 30.28 -10.03
N LYS A 238 3.56 31.18 -10.95
CA LYS A 238 2.20 31.72 -11.11
C LYS A 238 1.50 31.10 -12.31
N GLU A 239 1.52 29.76 -12.38
CA GLU A 239 0.79 29.05 -13.42
C GLU A 239 -0.73 29.20 -13.18
N GLU A 240 -1.48 29.50 -14.23
CA GLU A 240 -2.95 29.54 -14.18
C GLU A 240 -3.58 28.22 -14.64
N GLY A 241 -2.85 27.43 -15.43
CA GLY A 241 -3.28 26.15 -15.96
C GLY A 241 -2.11 25.27 -16.37
N LEU A 242 -2.38 23.96 -16.47
CA LEU A 242 -1.42 22.93 -16.83
C LEU A 242 -2.03 21.96 -17.84
N ASP A 243 -1.17 21.38 -18.66
CA ASP A 243 -1.44 20.19 -19.45
C ASP A 243 -1.09 18.94 -18.62
N ILE A 244 -2.08 18.06 -18.39
CA ILE A 244 -1.90 16.87 -17.54
C ILE A 244 -2.22 15.61 -18.33
N SER A 245 -1.37 14.60 -18.19
CA SER A 245 -1.62 13.22 -18.61
C SER A 245 -1.50 12.28 -17.41
N VAL A 246 -2.41 11.33 -17.28
CA VAL A 246 -2.40 10.36 -16.18
C VAL A 246 -1.76 9.07 -16.68
N ARG A 247 -0.79 8.54 -15.93
CA ARG A 247 -0.16 7.25 -16.21
C ARG A 247 -0.90 6.14 -15.46
N TYR A 248 -1.34 5.12 -16.18
CA TYR A 248 -2.12 4.02 -15.62
C TYR A 248 -1.80 2.68 -16.26
N ALA A 249 -2.06 1.61 -15.52
CA ALA A 249 -1.92 0.23 -15.95
C ALA A 249 -3.08 -0.21 -16.85
N THR A 250 -2.78 -1.04 -17.85
CA THR A 250 -3.77 -1.66 -18.75
C THR A 250 -3.49 -3.15 -18.91
N GLY A 251 -4.51 -3.90 -19.37
CA GLY A 251 -4.38 -5.34 -19.57
C GLY A 251 -4.06 -6.10 -18.28
N MET A 252 -4.61 -5.63 -17.16
CA MET A 252 -4.33 -6.17 -15.84
C MET A 252 -4.81 -7.63 -15.74
N LYS A 253 -4.10 -8.43 -14.94
CA LYS A 253 -4.48 -9.81 -14.62
C LYS A 253 -4.58 -9.99 -13.12
N LYS A 254 -5.68 -10.60 -12.67
CA LYS A 254 -5.84 -11.02 -11.28
C LYS A 254 -4.98 -12.25 -11.01
N ILE A 255 -4.16 -12.20 -9.97
CA ILE A 255 -3.49 -13.36 -9.37
C ILE A 255 -3.93 -13.48 -7.92
N VAL A 256 -3.84 -14.67 -7.35
CA VAL A 256 -4.15 -14.91 -5.94
C VAL A 256 -2.87 -15.39 -5.28
N VAL A 257 -2.37 -14.61 -4.32
CA VAL A 257 -1.13 -14.89 -3.61
C VAL A 257 -1.49 -15.57 -2.28
N PRO A 258 -1.09 -16.83 -2.07
CA PRO A 258 -1.31 -17.51 -0.80
C PRO A 258 -0.39 -16.92 0.28
N VAL A 259 -0.94 -16.72 1.47
CA VAL A 259 -0.22 -16.26 2.65
C VAL A 259 -0.17 -17.40 3.67
N ASN A 260 1.04 -17.71 4.11
CA ASN A 260 1.28 -18.65 5.21
C ASN A 260 2.57 -18.24 5.92
N ILE A 261 2.43 -17.34 6.89
CA ILE A 261 3.56 -16.76 7.63
C ILE A 261 3.38 -17.07 9.11
N ARG A 262 4.40 -17.65 9.75
CA ARG A 262 4.42 -17.91 11.19
C ARG A 262 5.46 -17.04 11.85
N PHE A 263 5.09 -16.40 12.95
CA PHE A 263 5.99 -15.58 13.76
C PHE A 263 5.80 -15.89 15.25
N GLY A 264 6.91 -15.90 16.00
CA GLY A 264 6.90 -16.14 17.44
C GLY A 264 6.57 -14.86 18.21
N LEU A 265 6.00 -15.02 19.41
CA LEU A 265 5.69 -13.88 20.31
C LEU A 265 6.82 -13.59 21.32
N PHE A 266 7.91 -14.35 21.30
CA PHE A 266 9.03 -14.18 22.24
C PHE A 266 9.92 -12.99 21.88
N GLY A 267 10.10 -12.05 22.83
CA GLY A 267 11.11 -10.98 22.76
C GLY A 267 10.62 -9.53 22.84
N MET A 268 9.34 -9.24 23.08
CA MET A 268 8.79 -7.87 23.09
C MET A 268 8.28 -7.42 24.47
N GLY A 269 9.06 -6.55 25.13
CA GLY A 269 8.51 -5.40 25.87
C GLY A 269 8.58 -4.20 24.91
N GLU A 270 7.58 -3.34 24.81
CA GLU A 270 6.94 -2.65 25.92
C GLU A 270 5.43 -2.90 25.93
N LYS A 271 4.94 -3.47 27.05
CA LYS A 271 3.61 -3.09 27.52
C LYS A 271 3.69 -1.59 27.80
N GLN A 272 3.05 -0.74 27.01
CA GLN A 272 2.72 0.59 27.50
C GLN A 272 1.69 0.42 28.61
N GLU A 273 2.17 0.24 29.84
CA GLU A 273 1.33 0.43 31.02
C GLU A 273 0.87 1.88 31.00
N GLY A 274 -0.42 2.06 30.71
CA GLY A 274 -1.10 3.35 30.79
C GLY A 274 -0.80 3.98 32.14
N SER A 275 -0.28 5.21 32.11
CA SER A 275 0.05 5.99 33.29
C SER A 275 -1.16 6.06 34.22
N THR A 276 -1.12 5.32 35.33
CA THR A 276 -2.06 5.52 36.43
C THR A 276 -1.70 6.85 37.08
N LYS A 277 -2.41 7.91 36.70
CA LYS A 277 -2.47 9.12 37.53
C LYS A 277 -3.10 8.71 38.86
N LYS A 278 -2.28 8.68 39.92
CA LYS A 278 -2.77 8.70 41.30
C LYS A 278 -3.40 10.07 41.56
N ASN A 279 -4.59 10.04 42.15
CA ASN A 279 -5.31 11.18 42.71
C ASN A 279 -4.48 11.97 43.72
#